data_AF-A0A7Y0HLD9-F1
#
_entry.id   AF-A0A7Y0HLD9-F1
#
_cell.length_a   1.000
_cell.length_b   1.000
_cell.length_c   1.000
_cell.angle_alpha   90.00
_cell.angle_beta   90.00
_cell.angle_gamma   90.00
#
_symmetry.space_group_name_H-M   'P 1'
#
loop_
_entity.id
_entity.type
_entity.pdbx_description
1 polymer ?
#
loop_
_entity_poly.entity_id
_entity_poly.type
_entity_poly.pdbx_seq_one_letter_code
_entity_poly.pdbx_strand_id
1 'polypeptide(L)'
;MILKYYLKQQPKIMFGIAAVFMLIVLAFNISNMVQEWYILSSIIALLTIFFTGNIFSSEIENKTDFLIFTSRTPRYKILIQKYLSAWIICEIVVAAIYISAVIMEFEKSFFGLMALILYSTVLSLIALLFSNITGKTLVGYGAALSLWSLEMMLNTNWHESHPLLALNINLLEKSVQVWSNILFMIVLILVLVILNLFLVSKGEHLRKNLVYKGTSIVIIISLICLFSYNYFFLKLEFWNDNNWKVLKEENIILHYKNLDNKRGAELLRICSAEVASLENMYHENICFSEFYTFNVKDKISLKKGYMNNAYVMPIKSLKSFNSVDYHGEYWYQSVSRILMEPVFKNIKNTNENEILKDAWENYIYFSYINHNIENKLKENIMLVQPIYYSKGDYAKGLEDDFNSVKESEKEKHSIHSLGTMSRVLLYKLDKENHEDMIKLLKDIQNSKKSLSYNDIQNIIKKYYKSNSVNEVLKIYNEVKIYHEKYYNNKGVVVES
;
A
#
# COMPACT_ATOMS: atom_id res chain seq x y z
N MET A 1 -36.49 28.70 11.42
CA MET A 1 -36.74 30.15 11.17
C MET A 1 -35.45 30.90 10.81
N ILE A 2 -34.35 30.77 11.57
CA ILE A 2 -33.06 31.45 11.29
C ILE A 2 -32.30 30.85 10.09
N LEU A 3 -32.27 29.52 9.91
CA LEU A 3 -31.66 28.87 8.71
C LEU A 3 -32.32 29.35 7.40
N LYS A 4 -33.65 29.47 7.43
CA LYS A 4 -34.47 30.03 6.34
C LYS A 4 -34.15 31.51 6.09
N TYR A 5 -33.74 32.25 7.12
CA TYR A 5 -33.35 33.66 7.03
C TYR A 5 -31.92 33.80 6.49
N TYR A 6 -30.99 32.95 6.93
CA TYR A 6 -29.60 32.90 6.44
C TYR A 6 -29.54 32.55 4.95
N LEU A 7 -30.25 31.50 4.52
CA LEU A 7 -30.37 31.14 3.09
C LEU A 7 -30.98 32.26 2.24
N LYS A 8 -31.87 33.07 2.84
CA LYS A 8 -32.50 34.23 2.18
C LYS A 8 -31.57 35.45 2.11
N GLN A 9 -30.55 35.52 2.97
CA GLN A 9 -29.53 36.57 3.01
C GLN A 9 -28.30 36.23 2.16
N GLN A 10 -28.15 34.98 1.71
CA GLN A 10 -27.07 34.62 0.78
C GLN A 10 -27.29 35.28 -0.58
N PRO A 11 -26.28 35.95 -1.17
CA PRO A 11 -26.40 36.52 -2.50
C PRO A 11 -26.83 35.45 -3.50
N LYS A 12 -27.78 35.76 -4.41
CA LYS A 12 -28.15 34.86 -5.53
C LYS A 12 -26.92 34.42 -6.35
N ILE A 13 -25.89 35.26 -6.36
CA ILE A 13 -24.57 35.01 -6.97
C ILE A 13 -23.89 33.78 -6.37
N MET A 14 -24.02 33.51 -5.06
CA MET A 14 -23.38 32.36 -4.42
C MET A 14 -24.02 31.02 -4.81
N PHE A 15 -25.34 30.99 -4.99
CA PHE A 15 -26.01 29.82 -5.59
C PHE A 15 -25.57 29.61 -7.05
N GLY A 16 -25.36 30.71 -7.79
CA GLY A 16 -24.79 30.66 -9.14
C GLY A 16 -23.37 30.09 -9.16
N ILE A 17 -22.49 30.50 -8.24
CA ILE A 17 -21.12 29.98 -8.13
C ILE A 17 -21.14 28.48 -7.81
N ALA A 18 -21.95 28.04 -6.82
CA ALA A 18 -22.08 26.62 -6.50
C ALA A 18 -22.62 25.79 -7.68
N ALA A 19 -23.59 26.33 -8.44
CA ALA A 19 -24.10 25.68 -9.64
C ALA A 19 -23.06 25.59 -10.76
N VAL A 20 -22.23 26.62 -10.94
CA VAL A 20 -21.11 26.62 -11.91
C VAL A 20 -20.06 25.57 -11.50
N PHE A 21 -19.70 25.49 -10.23
CA PHE A 21 -18.81 24.43 -9.72
C PHE A 21 -19.38 23.03 -10.00
N MET A 22 -20.67 22.81 -9.71
CA MET A 22 -21.33 21.54 -10.00
C MET A 22 -21.37 21.23 -11.50
N LEU A 23 -21.58 22.23 -12.37
CA LEU A 23 -21.56 22.06 -13.83
C LEU A 23 -20.16 21.77 -14.37
N ILE A 24 -19.12 22.43 -13.83
CA ILE A 24 -17.71 22.15 -14.19
C ILE A 24 -17.37 20.71 -13.82
N VAL A 25 -17.72 20.27 -12.61
CA VAL A 25 -17.52 18.89 -12.17
C VAL A 25 -18.27 17.90 -13.05
N LEU A 26 -19.53 18.18 -13.38
CA LEU A 26 -20.35 17.32 -14.21
C LEU A 26 -19.81 17.22 -15.66
N ALA A 27 -19.33 18.33 -16.22
CA ALA A 27 -18.70 18.36 -17.54
C ALA A 27 -17.37 17.60 -17.58
N PHE A 28 -16.54 17.73 -16.54
CA PHE A 28 -15.29 16.97 -16.40
C PHE A 28 -15.55 15.47 -16.23
N ASN A 29 -16.55 15.10 -15.41
CA ASN A 29 -16.96 13.72 -15.21
C ASN A 29 -17.49 13.07 -16.50
N ILE A 30 -18.26 13.80 -17.33
CA ILE A 30 -18.73 13.31 -18.63
C ILE A 30 -17.56 13.17 -19.63
N SER A 31 -16.53 14.00 -19.51
CA SER A 31 -15.39 14.03 -20.44
C SER A 31 -14.27 13.02 -20.09
N ASN A 32 -14.42 12.23 -19.03
CA ASN A 32 -13.49 11.18 -18.60
C ASN A 32 -12.01 11.66 -18.45
N MET A 33 -11.84 12.89 -17.95
CA MET A 33 -10.55 13.59 -17.80
C MET A 33 -9.84 13.16 -16.50
N VAL A 34 -9.31 11.93 -16.49
CA VAL A 34 -8.68 11.30 -15.31
C VAL A 34 -7.42 12.03 -14.84
N GLN A 35 -6.64 12.62 -15.76
CA GLN A 35 -5.39 13.31 -15.41
C GLN A 35 -5.64 14.66 -14.73
N GLU A 36 -6.80 15.26 -14.97
CA GLU A 36 -7.17 16.60 -14.52
C GLU A 36 -7.96 16.61 -13.21
N TRP A 37 -8.36 15.43 -12.71
CA TRP A 37 -9.04 15.24 -11.43
C TRP A 37 -8.28 15.89 -10.25
N TYR A 38 -6.95 15.89 -10.30
CA TYR A 38 -6.10 16.54 -9.30
C TYR A 38 -6.36 18.05 -9.17
N ILE A 39 -6.43 18.73 -10.32
CA ILE A 39 -6.67 20.17 -10.38
C ILE A 39 -8.10 20.45 -9.94
N LEU A 40 -9.05 19.60 -10.37
CA LEU A 40 -10.46 19.75 -10.04
C LEU A 40 -10.73 19.57 -8.54
N SER A 41 -10.18 18.53 -7.91
CA SER A 41 -10.33 18.29 -6.46
C SER A 41 -9.80 19.46 -5.64
N SER A 42 -8.65 20.01 -6.03
CA SER A 42 -8.07 21.18 -5.38
C SER A 42 -8.86 22.47 -5.61
N ILE A 43 -9.51 22.62 -6.76
CA ILE A 43 -10.43 23.74 -7.05
C ILE A 43 -11.69 23.62 -6.21
N ILE A 44 -12.27 22.42 -6.08
CA ILE A 44 -13.48 22.16 -5.28
C ILE A 44 -13.29 22.58 -3.82
N ALA A 45 -12.08 22.44 -3.26
CA ALA A 45 -11.77 22.91 -1.90
C ALA A 45 -12.00 24.43 -1.70
N LEU A 46 -11.99 25.22 -2.77
CA LEU A 46 -12.24 26.66 -2.72
C LEU A 46 -13.72 26.99 -2.49
N LEU A 47 -14.64 26.06 -2.71
CA LEU A 47 -16.08 26.30 -2.62
C LEU A 47 -16.47 26.91 -1.26
N THR A 48 -15.93 26.34 -0.19
CA THR A 48 -16.23 26.73 1.20
C THR A 48 -15.78 28.17 1.51
N ILE A 49 -14.75 28.69 0.83
CA ILE A 49 -14.24 30.05 1.00
C ILE A 49 -15.31 31.08 0.67
N PHE A 50 -16.02 30.90 -0.45
CA PHE A 50 -16.99 31.89 -0.93
C PHE A 50 -18.13 32.09 0.06
N PHE A 51 -18.63 31.01 0.68
CA PHE A 51 -19.73 31.09 1.63
C PHE A 51 -19.30 31.56 3.03
N THR A 52 -18.10 31.19 3.47
CA THR A 52 -17.65 31.48 4.84
C THR A 52 -16.96 32.84 4.97
N GLY A 53 -16.21 33.28 3.97
CA GLY A 53 -15.49 34.55 4.00
C GLY A 53 -16.41 35.78 4.09
N ASN A 54 -17.71 35.61 3.83
CA ASN A 54 -18.71 36.67 3.79
C ASN A 54 -19.65 36.73 5.03
N ILE A 55 -19.37 35.99 6.10
CA ILE A 55 -20.35 35.80 7.18
C ILE A 55 -20.76 37.11 7.91
N PHE A 56 -19.84 38.08 8.00
CA PHE A 56 -20.10 39.42 8.55
C PHE A 56 -19.60 40.57 7.68
N SER A 57 -18.63 40.33 6.80
CA SER A 57 -17.96 41.40 6.05
C SER A 57 -18.92 42.09 5.07
N SER A 58 -19.83 41.38 4.40
CA SER A 58 -20.84 42.04 3.56
C SER A 58 -21.74 42.98 4.36
N GLU A 59 -22.16 42.59 5.55
CA GLU A 59 -23.05 43.43 6.35
C GLU A 59 -22.30 44.61 6.99
N ILE A 60 -21.00 44.45 7.28
CA ILE A 60 -20.12 45.55 7.69
C ILE A 60 -19.87 46.51 6.51
N GLU A 61 -19.54 46.00 5.32
CA GLU A 61 -19.32 46.79 4.09
C GLU A 61 -20.56 47.60 3.72
N ASN A 62 -21.75 46.99 3.85
CA ASN A 62 -23.03 47.63 3.54
C ASN A 62 -23.59 48.47 4.71
N LYS A 63 -22.87 48.59 5.83
CA LYS A 63 -23.31 49.30 7.04
C LYS A 63 -24.67 48.83 7.58
N THR A 64 -24.98 47.55 7.42
CA THR A 64 -26.20 46.88 7.88
C THR A 64 -25.95 45.91 9.04
N ASP A 65 -24.77 46.01 9.66
CA ASP A 65 -24.33 45.20 10.78
C ASP A 65 -25.29 45.24 11.98
N PHE A 66 -25.98 46.36 12.20
CA PHE A 66 -27.02 46.53 13.23
C PHE A 66 -28.22 45.57 13.06
N LEU A 67 -28.49 45.07 11.84
CA LEU A 67 -29.57 44.09 11.60
C LEU A 67 -29.25 42.70 12.17
N ILE A 68 -27.96 42.40 12.37
CA ILE A 68 -27.47 41.11 12.83
C ILE A 68 -27.05 41.20 14.29
N PHE A 69 -26.38 42.29 14.65
CA PHE A 69 -25.92 42.55 16.01
C PHE A 69 -27.03 43.23 16.82
N THR A 70 -28.07 42.46 17.16
CA THR A 70 -29.07 42.90 18.15
C THR A 70 -28.46 42.89 19.56
N SER A 71 -28.87 43.81 20.44
CA SER A 71 -28.25 44.05 21.76
C SER A 71 -28.25 42.86 22.73
N ARG A 72 -28.98 41.78 22.43
CA ARG A 72 -29.17 40.63 23.32
C ARG A 72 -28.39 39.37 22.91
N THR A 73 -27.93 39.25 21.66
CA THR A 73 -27.24 38.02 21.19
C THR A 73 -25.75 38.25 21.02
N PRO A 74 -24.89 37.50 21.72
CA PRO A 74 -23.44 37.62 21.58
C PRO A 74 -22.97 37.31 20.15
N ARG A 75 -22.02 38.10 19.65
CA ARG A 75 -21.54 38.03 18.26
C ARG A 75 -20.90 36.69 17.93
N TYR A 76 -20.17 36.08 18.86
CA TYR A 76 -19.56 34.76 18.66
C TYR A 76 -20.58 33.65 18.42
N LYS A 77 -21.76 33.70 19.06
CA LYS A 77 -22.80 32.67 18.86
C LYS A 77 -23.33 32.73 17.43
N ILE A 78 -23.52 33.96 16.93
CA ILE A 78 -23.95 34.20 15.55
C ILE A 78 -22.87 33.71 14.58
N LEU A 79 -21.59 33.97 14.87
CA LEU A 79 -20.46 33.50 14.04
C LEU A 79 -20.43 31.98 13.94
N ILE A 80 -20.45 31.28 15.09
CA ILE A 80 -20.42 29.81 15.14
C ILE A 80 -21.59 29.24 14.35
N GLN A 81 -22.80 29.77 14.56
CA GLN A 81 -23.99 29.26 13.89
C GLN A 81 -23.95 29.49 12.38
N LYS A 82 -23.62 30.70 11.92
CA LYS A 82 -23.51 31.02 10.49
C LYS A 82 -22.39 30.20 9.83
N TYR A 83 -21.24 30.09 10.48
CA TYR A 83 -20.09 29.33 9.98
C TYR A 83 -20.41 27.84 9.84
N LEU A 84 -20.90 27.19 10.90
CA LEU A 84 -21.26 25.76 10.85
C LEU A 84 -22.32 25.48 9.79
N SER A 85 -23.31 26.38 9.64
CA SER A 85 -24.35 26.23 8.62
C SER A 85 -23.77 26.28 7.21
N ALA A 86 -22.91 27.26 6.92
CA ALA A 86 -22.24 27.38 5.62
C ALA A 86 -21.28 26.20 5.35
N TRP A 87 -20.45 25.87 6.34
CA TRP A 87 -19.45 24.81 6.27
C TRP A 87 -20.10 23.45 6.01
N ILE A 88 -21.11 23.05 6.79
CA ILE A 88 -21.80 21.76 6.58
C ILE A 88 -22.36 21.65 5.17
N ILE A 89 -23.00 22.70 4.66
CA ILE A 89 -23.59 22.69 3.32
C ILE A 89 -22.50 22.52 2.26
N CYS A 90 -21.39 23.25 2.38
CA CYS A 90 -20.29 23.16 1.42
C CYS A 90 -19.62 21.78 1.46
N GLU A 91 -19.30 21.27 2.66
CA GLU A 91 -18.62 19.97 2.80
C GLU A 91 -19.50 18.80 2.35
N ILE A 92 -20.83 18.88 2.48
CA ILE A 92 -21.74 17.88 1.88
C ILE A 92 -21.61 17.88 0.36
N VAL A 93 -21.51 19.05 -0.27
CA VAL A 93 -21.31 19.16 -1.73
C VAL A 93 -19.96 18.61 -2.13
N VAL A 94 -18.88 18.99 -1.42
CA VAL A 94 -17.53 18.46 -1.64
C VAL A 94 -17.51 16.93 -1.52
N ALA A 95 -18.13 16.39 -0.47
CA ALA A 95 -18.20 14.94 -0.24
C ALA A 95 -19.01 14.23 -1.34
N ALA A 96 -20.15 14.77 -1.76
CA ALA A 96 -20.95 14.19 -2.84
C ALA A 96 -20.16 14.14 -4.16
N ILE A 97 -19.42 15.21 -4.48
CA ILE A 97 -18.55 15.25 -5.66
C ILE A 97 -17.43 14.20 -5.56
N TYR A 98 -16.75 14.11 -4.42
CA TYR A 98 -15.67 13.14 -4.22
C TYR A 98 -16.18 11.70 -4.30
N ILE A 99 -17.34 11.39 -3.69
CA ILE A 99 -17.97 10.07 -3.77
C ILE A 99 -18.29 9.71 -5.22
N SER A 100 -18.77 10.67 -6.03
CA SER A 100 -19.02 10.41 -7.45
C SER A 100 -17.74 10.00 -8.20
N ALA A 101 -16.60 10.62 -7.88
CA ALA A 101 -15.31 10.27 -8.47
C ALA A 101 -14.79 8.89 -8.04
N VAL A 102 -15.09 8.47 -6.80
CA VAL A 102 -14.82 7.09 -6.35
C VAL A 102 -15.67 6.08 -7.12
N ILE A 103 -16.96 6.37 -7.32
CA ILE A 103 -17.87 5.50 -8.08
C ILE A 103 -17.43 5.37 -9.54
N MET A 104 -16.87 6.44 -10.12
CA MET A 104 -16.35 6.47 -11.50
C MET A 104 -14.89 5.99 -11.60
N GLU A 105 -14.33 5.41 -10.53
CA GLU A 105 -12.97 4.87 -10.45
C GLU A 105 -11.82 5.89 -10.66
N PHE A 106 -12.11 7.19 -10.59
CA PHE A 106 -11.08 8.25 -10.62
C PHE A 106 -10.27 8.31 -9.33
N GLU A 107 -10.87 7.89 -8.21
CA GLU A 107 -10.22 7.77 -6.91
C GLU A 107 -10.39 6.38 -6.31
N LYS A 108 -9.32 5.87 -5.70
CA LYS A 108 -9.30 4.52 -5.11
C LYS A 108 -9.50 4.50 -3.60
N SER A 109 -9.53 5.67 -2.95
CA SER A 109 -9.55 5.75 -1.49
C SER A 109 -10.37 6.91 -0.96
N PHE A 110 -11.13 6.63 0.10
CA PHE A 110 -11.82 7.63 0.92
C PHE A 110 -10.87 8.49 1.77
N PHE A 111 -9.58 8.13 1.85
CA PHE A 111 -8.60 8.90 2.59
C PHE A 111 -8.41 10.32 2.02
N GLY A 112 -8.45 10.47 0.68
CA GLY A 112 -8.34 11.78 0.04
C GLY A 112 -9.52 12.71 0.34
N LEU A 113 -10.70 12.17 0.65
CA LEU A 113 -11.85 12.97 1.10
C LEU A 113 -11.56 13.66 2.44
N MET A 114 -10.96 12.94 3.40
CA MET A 114 -10.61 13.51 4.71
C MET A 114 -9.60 14.64 4.55
N ALA A 115 -8.58 14.45 3.72
CA ALA A 115 -7.58 15.47 3.40
C ALA A 115 -8.23 16.71 2.77
N LEU A 116 -9.12 16.51 1.81
CA LEU A 116 -9.82 17.58 1.10
C LEU A 116 -10.70 18.41 2.04
N ILE A 117 -11.45 17.78 2.94
CA ILE A 117 -12.28 18.46 3.94
C ILE A 117 -11.42 19.30 4.89
N LEU A 118 -10.30 18.75 5.39
CA LEU A 118 -9.41 19.49 6.28
C LEU A 118 -8.81 20.70 5.58
N TYR A 119 -8.36 20.53 4.33
CA TYR A 119 -7.77 21.61 3.54
C TYR A 119 -8.79 22.72 3.22
N SER A 120 -9.99 22.35 2.76
CA SER A 120 -11.13 23.26 2.56
C SER A 120 -11.43 24.08 3.83
N THR A 121 -11.42 23.41 4.99
CA THR A 121 -11.67 24.03 6.29
C THR A 121 -10.58 25.02 6.70
N VAL A 122 -9.31 24.75 6.40
CA VAL A 122 -8.21 25.69 6.68
C VAL A 122 -8.39 26.95 5.83
N LEU A 123 -8.61 26.80 4.52
CA LEU A 123 -8.79 27.93 3.61
C LEU A 123 -10.00 28.79 3.99
N SER A 124 -11.13 28.17 4.36
CA SER A 124 -12.33 28.88 4.79
C SER A 124 -12.11 29.71 6.06
N LEU A 125 -11.37 29.17 7.03
CA LEU A 125 -11.07 29.86 8.28
C LEU A 125 -10.06 31.01 8.08
N ILE A 126 -9.12 30.87 7.15
CA ILE A 126 -8.20 31.95 6.75
C ILE A 126 -8.97 33.09 6.09
N ALA A 127 -9.85 32.76 5.14
CA ALA A 127 -10.68 33.77 4.48
C ALA A 127 -11.53 34.54 5.49
N LEU A 128 -12.18 33.81 6.40
CA LEU A 128 -12.96 34.39 7.49
C LEU A 128 -12.13 35.27 8.42
N LEU A 129 -10.89 34.86 8.74
CA LEU A 129 -9.99 35.62 9.60
C LEU A 129 -9.66 36.99 9.01
N PHE A 130 -9.22 37.02 7.75
CA PHE A 130 -8.86 38.28 7.08
C PHE A 130 -10.07 39.16 6.82
N SER A 131 -11.24 38.59 6.51
CA SER A 131 -12.50 39.32 6.44
C SER A 131 -12.87 39.94 7.79
N ASN A 132 -12.70 39.23 8.90
CA ASN A 132 -13.00 39.74 10.25
C ASN A 132 -12.03 40.82 10.70
N ILE A 133 -10.75 40.75 10.32
CA ILE A 133 -9.74 41.77 10.64
C ILE A 133 -10.04 43.07 9.89
N THR A 134 -10.31 42.97 8.59
CA THR A 134 -10.41 44.15 7.71
C THR A 134 -11.82 44.68 7.56
N GLY A 135 -12.82 43.88 7.92
CA GLY A 135 -14.23 44.13 7.62
C GLY A 135 -14.55 44.04 6.13
N LYS A 136 -13.63 43.56 5.28
CA LYS A 136 -13.78 43.52 3.82
C LYS A 136 -13.77 42.11 3.26
N THR A 137 -14.80 41.78 2.48
CA THR A 137 -15.03 40.42 1.95
C THR A 137 -13.95 40.04 0.92
N LEU A 138 -13.59 40.98 0.04
CA LEU A 138 -12.59 40.76 -1.00
C LEU A 138 -11.19 40.47 -0.44
N VAL A 139 -10.84 41.04 0.72
CA VAL A 139 -9.53 40.78 1.34
C VAL A 139 -9.46 39.37 1.89
N GLY A 140 -10.56 38.87 2.48
CA GLY A 140 -10.66 37.47 2.90
C GLY A 140 -10.50 36.49 1.75
N TYR A 141 -11.22 36.71 0.65
CA TYR A 141 -11.09 35.88 -0.55
C TYR A 141 -9.68 35.93 -1.13
N GLY A 142 -9.10 37.13 -1.25
CA GLY A 142 -7.75 37.33 -1.76
C GLY A 142 -6.70 36.57 -0.95
N ALA A 143 -6.78 36.58 0.39
CA ALA A 143 -5.83 35.89 1.25
C ALA A 143 -5.86 34.36 1.04
N ALA A 144 -7.05 33.75 1.03
CA ALA A 144 -7.18 32.31 0.84
C ALA A 144 -6.81 31.86 -0.58
N LEU A 145 -7.19 32.63 -1.60
CA LEU A 145 -6.80 32.35 -3.01
C LEU A 145 -5.29 32.54 -3.24
N SER A 146 -4.67 33.51 -2.57
CA SER A 146 -3.21 33.70 -2.65
C SER A 146 -2.47 32.52 -2.04
N LEU A 147 -2.94 32.01 -0.90
CA LEU A 147 -2.35 30.82 -0.26
C LEU A 147 -2.53 29.58 -1.15
N TRP A 148 -3.73 29.34 -1.66
CA TRP A 148 -3.99 28.25 -2.59
C TRP A 148 -3.14 28.33 -3.87
N SER A 149 -3.03 29.51 -4.48
CA SER A 149 -2.24 29.70 -5.70
C SER A 149 -0.73 29.53 -5.46
N LEU A 150 -0.21 30.01 -4.33
CA LEU A 150 1.18 29.78 -3.93
C LEU A 150 1.46 28.28 -3.78
N GLU A 151 0.58 27.53 -3.15
CA GLU A 151 0.72 26.08 -3.01
C GLU A 151 0.68 25.35 -4.37
N MET A 152 -0.16 25.80 -5.30
CA MET A 152 -0.20 25.28 -6.69
C MET A 152 1.04 25.62 -7.52
N MET A 153 1.74 26.71 -7.20
CA MET A 153 2.97 27.11 -7.91
C MET A 153 4.23 26.42 -7.36
N LEU A 154 4.25 26.09 -6.06
CA LEU A 154 5.39 25.48 -5.36
C LEU A 154 5.43 23.93 -5.50
N ASN A 155 4.60 23.40 -6.40
CA ASN A 155 3.87 22.12 -6.34
C ASN A 155 4.69 20.82 -6.48
N THR A 156 5.99 20.85 -6.78
CA THR A 156 6.78 19.61 -6.95
C THR A 156 8.18 19.69 -6.35
N ASN A 157 8.85 20.84 -6.45
CA ASN A 157 10.26 20.94 -6.08
C ASN A 157 10.50 21.05 -4.56
N TRP A 158 9.48 21.37 -3.76
CA TRP A 158 9.65 21.75 -2.35
C TRP A 158 8.91 20.85 -1.36
N HIS A 159 8.04 19.94 -1.82
CA HIS A 159 7.11 19.19 -0.95
C HIS A 159 7.82 18.37 0.14
N GLU A 160 8.98 17.76 -0.17
CA GLU A 160 9.79 17.02 0.79
C GLU A 160 10.52 17.93 1.80
N SER A 161 10.95 19.12 1.36
CA SER A 161 11.79 20.05 2.13
C SER A 161 10.99 21.01 3.01
N HIS A 162 9.75 21.33 2.62
CA HIS A 162 8.87 22.27 3.30
C HIS A 162 7.46 21.69 3.46
N PRO A 163 7.31 20.61 4.23
CA PRO A 163 6.08 19.80 4.23
C PRO A 163 4.84 20.54 4.72
N LEU A 164 5.02 21.56 5.56
CA LEU A 164 3.97 22.45 6.06
C LEU A 164 3.50 23.50 5.04
N LEU A 165 4.28 23.78 4.00
CA LEU A 165 3.95 24.71 2.91
C LEU A 165 3.41 24.00 1.66
N ALA A 166 3.51 22.67 1.61
CA ALA A 166 3.03 21.83 0.53
C ALA A 166 1.97 20.83 1.03
N LEU A 167 1.09 21.30 1.92
CA LEU A 167 0.12 20.48 2.63
C LEU A 167 -0.76 19.69 1.66
N ASN A 168 -1.30 20.33 0.62
CA ASN A 168 -2.19 19.69 -0.36
C ASN A 168 -1.50 18.52 -1.10
N ILE A 169 -0.25 18.70 -1.56
CA ILE A 169 0.52 17.68 -2.29
C ILE A 169 0.91 16.52 -1.40
N ASN A 170 1.44 16.84 -0.22
CA ASN A 170 1.88 15.82 0.72
C ASN A 170 0.72 14.97 1.22
N LEU A 171 -0.52 15.49 1.25
CA LEU A 171 -1.70 14.72 1.58
C LEU A 171 -2.07 13.71 0.47
N LEU A 172 -1.69 14.00 -0.76
CA LEU A 172 -2.04 13.22 -1.96
C LEU A 172 -0.97 12.17 -2.32
N GLU A 173 0.30 12.38 -1.98
CA GLU A 173 1.40 11.42 -2.21
C GLU A 173 1.47 10.21 -1.25
N LYS A 174 0.58 10.13 -0.26
CA LYS A 174 0.40 8.95 0.63
C LYS A 174 1.69 8.46 1.35
N SER A 175 2.62 9.36 1.65
CA SER A 175 3.85 9.09 2.41
C SER A 175 3.69 9.26 3.94
N VAL A 176 4.70 8.88 4.73
CA VAL A 176 4.73 9.09 6.20
C VAL A 176 4.51 10.55 6.62
N GLN A 177 4.90 11.51 5.76
CA GLN A 177 4.71 12.94 6.01
C GLN A 177 3.22 13.35 6.02
N VAL A 178 2.34 12.58 5.34
CA VAL A 178 0.88 12.82 5.27
C VAL A 178 0.24 12.90 6.67
N TRP A 179 0.54 11.94 7.55
CA TRP A 179 -0.11 11.89 8.87
C TRP A 179 0.34 13.02 9.79
N SER A 180 1.61 13.43 9.68
CA SER A 180 2.11 14.64 10.36
C SER A 180 1.32 15.86 9.91
N ASN A 181 1.08 15.99 8.61
CA ASN A 181 0.34 17.10 8.00
C ASN A 181 -1.14 17.11 8.40
N ILE A 182 -1.79 15.94 8.48
CA ILE A 182 -3.18 15.83 8.97
C ILE A 182 -3.30 16.31 10.41
N LEU A 183 -2.43 15.81 11.29
CA LEU A 183 -2.46 16.18 12.70
C LEU A 183 -2.14 17.66 12.89
N PHE A 184 -1.20 18.21 12.12
CA PHE A 184 -0.92 19.64 12.09
C PHE A 184 -2.14 20.45 11.64
N MET A 185 -2.84 20.06 10.58
CA MET A 185 -4.04 20.75 10.10
C MET A 185 -5.15 20.76 11.15
N ILE A 186 -5.34 19.67 11.89
CA ILE A 186 -6.32 19.62 12.99
C ILE A 186 -5.99 20.68 14.05
N VAL A 187 -4.71 20.77 14.45
CA VAL A 187 -4.25 21.80 15.41
C VAL A 187 -4.42 23.21 14.82
N LEU A 188 -4.07 23.41 13.55
CA LEU A 188 -4.18 24.70 12.86
C LEU A 188 -5.64 25.17 12.78
N ILE A 189 -6.58 24.28 12.44
CA ILE A 189 -8.02 24.56 12.41
C ILE A 189 -8.49 25.08 13.77
N LEU A 190 -8.08 24.43 14.87
CA LEU A 190 -8.46 24.85 16.22
C LEU A 190 -7.93 26.25 16.56
N VAL A 191 -6.67 26.51 16.23
CA VAL A 191 -6.06 27.84 16.40
C VAL A 191 -6.83 28.90 15.62
N LEU A 192 -7.12 28.64 14.35
CA LEU A 192 -7.85 29.58 13.48
C LEU A 192 -9.28 29.83 13.94
N VAL A 193 -9.99 28.80 14.45
CA VAL A 193 -11.33 28.96 15.06
C VAL A 193 -11.26 29.90 16.27
N ILE A 194 -10.30 29.69 17.17
CA ILE A 194 -10.13 30.52 18.37
C ILE A 194 -9.80 31.96 18.00
N LEU A 195 -8.91 32.18 17.03
CA LEU A 195 -8.55 33.53 16.55
C LEU A 195 -9.77 34.27 16.00
N ASN A 196 -10.57 33.60 15.16
CA ASN A 196 -11.80 34.19 14.61
C ASN A 196 -12.80 34.58 15.70
N LEU A 197 -13.03 33.68 16.68
CA LEU A 197 -13.91 33.97 17.82
C LEU A 197 -13.37 35.12 18.68
N PHE A 198 -12.06 35.14 18.91
CA PHE A 198 -11.40 36.17 19.71
C PHE A 198 -11.55 37.57 19.11
N LEU A 199 -11.42 37.69 17.78
CA LEU A 199 -11.57 38.95 17.06
C LEU A 199 -13.00 39.50 17.16
N VAL A 200 -13.99 38.63 16.93
CA VAL A 200 -15.40 39.03 16.90
C VAL A 200 -15.96 39.32 18.30
N SER A 201 -15.44 38.68 19.35
CA SER A 201 -15.87 38.90 20.75
C SER A 201 -15.28 40.15 21.42
N LYS A 202 -14.85 41.16 20.66
CA LYS A 202 -14.32 42.40 21.24
C LYS A 202 -15.38 43.08 22.11
N GLY A 203 -15.09 43.22 23.41
CA GLY A 203 -16.00 43.82 24.40
C GLY A 203 -16.92 42.83 25.12
N GLU A 204 -16.86 41.53 24.79
CA GLU A 204 -17.67 40.50 25.43
C GLU A 204 -16.90 39.74 26.52
N HIS A 205 -17.58 39.33 27.59
CA HIS A 205 -16.98 38.55 28.69
C HIS A 205 -16.34 37.23 28.21
N LEU A 206 -16.85 36.67 27.11
CA LEU A 206 -16.32 35.45 26.52
C LEU A 206 -14.85 35.61 26.09
N ARG A 207 -14.38 36.80 25.72
CA ARG A 207 -13.01 37.02 25.22
C ARG A 207 -11.94 36.52 26.19
N LYS A 208 -12.11 36.75 27.50
CA LYS A 208 -11.20 36.23 28.53
C LYS A 208 -11.27 34.70 28.61
N ASN A 209 -12.49 34.14 28.58
CA ASN A 209 -12.69 32.70 28.62
C ASN A 209 -12.13 31.98 27.38
N LEU A 210 -12.18 32.59 26.19
CA LEU A 210 -11.59 32.06 24.96
C LEU A 210 -10.07 31.98 25.04
N VAL A 211 -9.42 33.00 25.62
CA VAL A 211 -7.96 32.97 25.82
C VAL A 211 -7.57 31.84 26.77
N TYR A 212 -8.23 31.71 27.92
CA TYR A 212 -7.86 30.66 28.89
C TYR A 212 -8.30 29.27 28.46
N LYS A 213 -9.61 29.04 28.25
CA LYS A 213 -10.15 27.72 27.92
C LYS A 213 -9.77 27.28 26.51
N GLY A 214 -9.76 28.20 25.55
CA GLY A 214 -9.37 27.90 24.17
C GLY A 214 -7.92 27.48 24.06
N THR A 215 -7.00 28.21 24.72
CA THR A 215 -5.58 27.83 24.74
C THR A 215 -5.36 26.48 25.44
N SER A 216 -6.04 26.21 26.56
CA SER A 216 -5.99 24.89 27.20
C SER A 216 -6.47 23.77 26.27
N ILE A 217 -7.54 23.98 25.51
CA ILE A 217 -8.06 23.00 24.54
C ILE A 217 -7.05 22.75 23.42
N VAL A 218 -6.44 23.81 22.86
CA VAL A 218 -5.40 23.67 21.84
C VAL A 218 -4.21 22.90 22.38
N ILE A 219 -3.76 23.18 23.61
CA ILE A 219 -2.65 22.47 24.24
C ILE A 219 -3.00 20.99 24.42
N ILE A 220 -4.17 20.68 24.97
CA ILE A 220 -4.61 19.30 25.19
C ILE A 220 -4.69 18.54 23.87
N ILE A 221 -5.31 19.12 22.84
CA ILE A 221 -5.43 18.47 21.53
C ILE A 221 -4.06 18.35 20.85
N SER A 222 -3.20 19.36 20.96
CA SER A 222 -1.82 19.28 20.45
C SER A 222 -1.05 18.15 21.12
N LEU A 223 -1.20 17.98 22.43
CA LEU A 223 -0.61 16.86 23.17
C LEU A 223 -1.19 15.53 22.71
N ILE A 224 -2.52 15.41 22.55
CA ILE A 224 -3.15 14.19 22.02
C ILE A 224 -2.62 13.88 20.62
N CYS A 225 -2.58 14.87 19.72
CA CYS A 225 -2.02 14.71 18.37
C CYS A 225 -0.55 14.31 18.42
N LEU A 226 0.25 14.87 19.33
CA LEU A 226 1.66 14.55 19.49
C LEU A 226 1.87 13.16 20.11
N PHE A 227 1.03 12.74 21.05
CA PHE A 227 1.01 11.37 21.58
C PHE A 227 0.52 10.36 20.55
N SER A 228 -0.50 10.67 19.76
CA SER A 228 -0.96 9.83 18.66
C SER A 228 0.09 9.74 17.56
N TYR A 229 0.75 10.85 17.24
CA TYR A 229 1.91 10.89 16.34
C TYR A 229 3.01 9.98 16.89
N ASN A 230 3.49 10.22 18.11
CA ASN A 230 4.56 9.42 18.71
C ASN A 230 4.17 7.96 18.88
N TYR A 231 2.94 7.61 19.26
CA TYR A 231 2.52 6.22 19.42
C TYR A 231 2.43 5.47 18.07
N PHE A 232 1.84 6.12 17.07
CA PHE A 232 1.75 5.57 15.72
C PHE A 232 3.13 5.48 15.05
N PHE A 233 3.98 6.49 15.26
CA PHE A 233 5.31 6.59 14.68
C PHE A 233 6.39 5.89 15.48
N LEU A 234 6.28 5.62 16.78
CA LEU A 234 7.18 4.68 17.50
C LEU A 234 7.07 3.28 16.88
N LYS A 235 5.86 2.91 16.44
CA LYS A 235 5.61 1.71 15.64
C LYS A 235 6.24 1.76 14.24
N LEU A 236 6.61 2.95 13.75
CA LEU A 236 7.31 3.20 12.48
C LEU A 236 8.83 3.47 12.67
N GLU A 237 9.28 4.05 13.79
CA GLU A 237 10.68 4.17 14.23
C GLU A 237 11.26 2.80 14.61
N PHE A 238 10.40 1.87 15.01
CA PHE A 238 10.70 0.45 15.00
C PHE A 238 11.31 -0.01 13.64
N TRP A 239 10.90 0.62 12.52
CA TRP A 239 11.46 0.40 11.17
C TRP A 239 12.66 1.30 10.81
N ASN A 240 13.10 2.16 11.73
CA ASN A 240 14.33 2.95 11.66
C ASN A 240 15.42 2.41 12.61
N ASP A 241 15.15 1.34 13.38
CA ASP A 241 16.16 0.67 14.20
C ASP A 241 17.18 -0.04 13.29
N ASN A 242 18.24 0.70 13.01
CA ASN A 242 19.33 0.26 12.16
C ASN A 242 20.29 -0.71 12.87
N ASN A 243 20.00 -1.15 14.09
CA ASN A 243 20.82 -2.15 14.78
C ASN A 243 20.40 -3.56 14.36
N TRP A 244 21.41 -4.38 14.03
CA TRP A 244 21.16 -5.80 13.79
C TRP A 244 20.72 -6.46 15.09
N LYS A 245 19.52 -7.05 15.06
CA LYS A 245 19.04 -7.97 16.07
C LYS A 245 19.30 -9.40 15.60
N VAL A 246 19.53 -10.29 16.55
CA VAL A 246 19.82 -11.70 16.28
C VAL A 246 18.85 -12.55 17.07
N LEU A 247 18.17 -13.46 16.37
CA LEU A 247 17.43 -14.55 16.97
C LEU A 247 18.05 -15.87 16.49
N LYS A 248 18.09 -16.85 17.38
CA LYS A 248 18.68 -18.16 17.12
C LYS A 248 17.67 -19.24 17.45
N GLU A 249 17.54 -20.18 16.55
CA GLU A 249 16.84 -21.46 16.74
C GLU A 249 17.82 -22.58 16.34
N GLU A 250 17.50 -23.84 16.67
CA GLU A 250 18.47 -24.96 16.57
C GLU A 250 19.15 -25.07 15.20
N ASN A 251 18.43 -24.78 14.10
CA ASN A 251 18.93 -24.98 12.74
C ASN A 251 19.20 -23.66 11.99
N ILE A 252 18.76 -22.51 12.51
CA ILE A 252 18.82 -21.22 11.80
C ILE A 252 19.17 -20.05 12.74
N ILE A 253 20.01 -19.14 12.24
CA ILE A 253 20.26 -17.83 12.83
C ILE A 253 19.64 -16.73 11.95
N LEU A 254 18.70 -15.98 12.51
CA LEU A 254 18.07 -14.83 11.86
C LEU A 254 18.69 -13.52 12.37
N HIS A 255 19.39 -12.84 11.47
CA HIS A 255 19.81 -11.45 11.61
C HIS A 255 18.75 -10.55 10.98
N TYR A 256 18.16 -9.64 11.75
CA TYR A 256 17.15 -8.73 11.22
C TYR A 256 17.35 -7.28 11.67
N LYS A 257 16.89 -6.37 10.83
CA LYS A 257 16.66 -4.96 11.14
C LYS A 257 15.22 -4.63 10.81
N ASN A 258 14.66 -3.63 11.47
CA ASN A 258 13.35 -3.09 11.08
C ASN A 258 12.21 -4.15 11.07
N LEU A 259 12.27 -5.20 11.90
CA LEU A 259 11.19 -6.17 12.17
C LEU A 259 10.99 -6.37 13.68
N ASP A 260 9.76 -6.25 14.21
CA ASP A 260 9.59 -6.30 15.67
C ASP A 260 9.91 -7.70 16.21
N ASN A 261 10.28 -7.81 17.48
CA ASN A 261 10.73 -9.09 18.04
C ASN A 261 9.70 -10.22 17.83
N LYS A 262 8.41 -9.91 17.83
CA LYS A 262 7.34 -10.88 17.60
C LYS A 262 7.36 -11.37 16.16
N ARG A 263 7.46 -10.46 15.19
CA ARG A 263 7.55 -10.78 13.75
C ARG A 263 8.88 -11.46 13.39
N GLY A 264 9.99 -11.02 13.99
CA GLY A 264 11.28 -11.69 13.85
C GLY A 264 11.25 -13.13 14.37
N ALA A 265 10.61 -13.35 15.53
CA ALA A 265 10.42 -14.70 16.07
C ALA A 265 9.51 -15.57 15.19
N GLU A 266 8.45 -14.99 14.62
CA GLU A 266 7.56 -15.69 13.69
C GLU A 266 8.26 -16.09 12.38
N LEU A 267 9.03 -15.17 11.79
CA LEU A 267 9.83 -15.44 10.59
C LEU A 267 10.86 -16.54 10.86
N LEU A 268 11.59 -16.45 11.98
CA LEU A 268 12.55 -17.48 12.37
C LEU A 268 11.87 -18.85 12.52
N ARG A 269 10.74 -18.91 13.24
CA ARG A 269 9.97 -20.15 13.42
C ARG A 269 9.54 -20.80 12.10
N ILE A 270 9.11 -19.98 11.14
CA ILE A 270 8.71 -20.47 9.81
C ILE A 270 9.93 -21.01 9.06
N CYS A 271 11.01 -20.24 9.00
CA CYS A 271 12.25 -20.68 8.36
C CYS A 271 12.73 -22.02 8.96
N SER A 272 12.74 -22.14 10.29
CA SER A 272 13.18 -23.35 11.00
C SER A 272 12.29 -24.55 10.70
N ALA A 273 10.97 -24.37 10.61
CA ALA A 273 10.05 -25.43 10.28
C ALA A 273 10.18 -25.91 8.81
N GLU A 274 10.41 -24.99 7.88
CA GLU A 274 10.66 -25.31 6.47
C GLU A 274 12.03 -25.99 6.30
N VAL A 275 13.08 -25.51 6.97
CA VAL A 275 14.41 -26.14 7.00
C VAL A 275 14.34 -27.56 7.53
N ALA A 276 13.69 -27.78 8.67
CA ALA A 276 13.54 -29.14 9.21
C ALA A 276 12.82 -30.08 8.23
N SER A 277 11.88 -29.56 7.43
CA SER A 277 11.18 -30.36 6.41
C SER A 277 12.10 -30.71 5.24
N LEU A 278 12.95 -29.79 4.81
CA LEU A 278 13.95 -30.01 3.76
C LEU A 278 15.07 -30.94 4.23
N GLU A 279 15.61 -30.75 5.43
CA GLU A 279 16.63 -31.63 6.01
C GLU A 279 16.11 -33.06 6.17
N ASN A 280 14.84 -33.23 6.55
CA ASN A 280 14.20 -34.55 6.58
C ASN A 280 14.09 -35.19 5.19
N MET A 281 13.83 -34.40 4.14
CA MET A 281 13.73 -34.88 2.76
C MET A 281 15.09 -35.28 2.17
N TYR A 282 16.15 -34.51 2.42
CA TYR A 282 17.48 -34.73 1.84
C TYR A 282 18.44 -35.55 2.72
N HIS A 283 18.07 -35.72 4.00
CA HIS A 283 18.90 -36.29 5.06
C HIS A 283 20.25 -35.57 5.26
N GLU A 284 20.32 -34.29 4.90
CA GLU A 284 21.51 -33.46 5.02
C GLU A 284 21.12 -31.97 5.00
N ASN A 285 22.04 -31.09 5.40
CA ASN A 285 21.83 -29.65 5.38
C ASN A 285 22.08 -29.10 3.96
N ILE A 286 20.99 -28.83 3.24
CA ILE A 286 21.00 -28.25 1.89
C ILE A 286 20.60 -26.76 1.86
N CYS A 287 20.25 -26.18 3.00
CA CYS A 287 19.69 -24.84 3.11
C CYS A 287 20.71 -23.81 3.65
N PHE A 288 20.39 -22.53 3.52
CA PHE A 288 21.11 -21.48 4.25
C PHE A 288 20.84 -21.60 5.75
N SER A 289 21.89 -21.59 6.57
CA SER A 289 21.76 -21.60 8.04
C SER A 289 21.76 -20.20 8.65
N GLU A 290 22.18 -19.18 7.89
CA GLU A 290 22.13 -17.78 8.29
C GLU A 290 21.25 -16.95 7.33
N PHE A 291 20.34 -16.16 7.90
CA PHE A 291 19.47 -15.26 7.16
C PHE A 291 19.65 -13.82 7.61
N TYR A 292 19.71 -12.92 6.64
CA TYR A 292 19.80 -11.48 6.87
C TYR A 292 18.58 -10.81 6.26
N THR A 293 17.78 -10.12 7.08
CA THR A 293 16.59 -9.40 6.61
C THR A 293 16.68 -7.91 6.95
N PHE A 294 16.49 -7.06 5.94
CA PHE A 294 16.60 -5.60 6.13
C PHE A 294 15.83 -4.80 5.08
N ASN A 295 15.55 -3.52 5.40
CA ASN A 295 14.87 -2.60 4.48
C ASN A 295 15.82 -2.12 3.38
N VAL A 296 15.39 -2.27 2.13
CA VAL A 296 16.20 -2.19 0.89
C VAL A 296 16.58 -0.76 0.50
N LYS A 297 16.58 0.20 1.41
CA LYS A 297 17.10 1.54 1.07
C LYS A 297 18.62 1.52 0.90
N ASP A 298 19.34 0.63 1.61
CA ASP A 298 20.79 0.49 1.50
C ASP A 298 21.23 -0.95 1.19
N LYS A 299 21.35 -1.29 -0.09
CA LYS A 299 21.91 -2.58 -0.56
C LYS A 299 23.38 -2.81 -0.12
N ILE A 300 24.07 -1.78 0.37
CA ILE A 300 25.54 -1.74 0.46
C ILE A 300 26.08 -1.99 1.89
N SER A 301 25.22 -2.10 2.91
CA SER A 301 25.68 -2.13 4.32
C SER A 301 26.28 -3.45 4.84
N LEU A 302 26.20 -4.55 4.10
CA LEU A 302 26.76 -5.83 4.53
C LEU A 302 28.22 -5.93 4.09
N LYS A 303 29.16 -5.93 5.04
CA LYS A 303 30.57 -6.23 4.76
C LYS A 303 30.66 -7.63 4.13
N LYS A 304 31.40 -7.76 3.02
CA LYS A 304 31.58 -9.00 2.22
C LYS A 304 31.89 -10.27 3.05
N GLY A 305 32.44 -10.14 4.25
CA GLY A 305 32.75 -11.27 5.14
C GLY A 305 31.54 -11.98 5.77
N TYR A 306 30.39 -11.32 5.90
CA TYR A 306 29.17 -11.92 6.48
C TYR A 306 28.32 -12.72 5.48
N MET A 307 28.78 -12.86 4.22
CA MET A 307 27.99 -13.43 3.12
C MET A 307 28.30 -14.92 2.82
N ASN A 308 29.22 -15.55 3.55
CA ASN A 308 29.50 -16.97 3.35
C ASN A 308 28.36 -17.81 3.95
N ASN A 309 27.61 -18.53 3.11
CA ASN A 309 26.43 -19.34 3.50
C ASN A 309 25.25 -18.56 4.09
N ALA A 310 25.15 -17.27 3.79
CA ALA A 310 24.08 -16.41 4.28
C ALA A 310 23.20 -15.88 3.15
N TYR A 311 21.88 -15.93 3.32
CA TYR A 311 20.95 -15.31 2.38
C TYR A 311 20.52 -13.92 2.82
N VAL A 312 20.47 -12.99 1.87
CA VAL A 312 20.02 -11.62 2.07
C VAL A 312 18.61 -11.44 1.51
N MET A 313 17.61 -11.37 2.40
CA MET A 313 16.22 -11.14 2.03
C MET A 313 15.85 -9.66 2.17
N PRO A 314 15.49 -8.98 1.07
CA PRO A 314 15.00 -7.62 1.14
C PRO A 314 13.63 -7.59 1.84
N ILE A 315 13.39 -6.66 2.77
CA ILE A 315 12.05 -6.45 3.38
C ILE A 315 11.01 -6.10 2.32
N LYS A 316 11.42 -5.57 1.14
CA LYS A 316 10.51 -5.42 -0.01
C LYS A 316 9.95 -6.76 -0.51
N SER A 317 10.73 -7.84 -0.46
CA SER A 317 10.25 -9.20 -0.76
C SER A 317 9.40 -9.78 0.38
N LEU A 318 9.55 -9.22 1.59
CA LEU A 318 8.68 -9.47 2.74
C LEU A 318 7.49 -8.48 2.81
N LYS A 319 7.25 -7.60 1.81
CA LYS A 319 6.18 -6.57 1.90
C LYS A 319 4.77 -7.16 2.02
N SER A 320 4.61 -8.45 1.75
CA SER A 320 3.42 -9.25 2.09
C SER A 320 3.21 -9.49 3.60
N PHE A 321 4.11 -9.02 4.48
CA PHE A 321 3.93 -9.04 5.94
C PHE A 321 3.09 -7.89 6.51
N ASN A 322 2.81 -6.86 5.71
CA ASN A 322 2.17 -5.64 6.19
C ASN A 322 0.90 -5.36 5.38
N SER A 323 -0.05 -6.30 5.42
CA SER A 323 -1.43 -6.04 5.02
C SER A 323 -2.11 -5.21 6.11
N VAL A 324 -1.91 -3.89 6.08
CA VAL A 324 -3.08 -3.06 6.35
C VAL A 324 -3.86 -3.07 5.03
N ASP A 325 -4.95 -3.82 5.03
CA ASP A 325 -6.08 -3.81 4.09
C ASP A 325 -6.04 -4.48 2.71
N TYR A 326 -5.01 -5.19 2.25
CA TYR A 326 -5.08 -5.82 0.92
C TYR A 326 -4.52 -7.24 0.83
N HIS A 327 -5.27 -8.08 0.09
CA HIS A 327 -4.99 -9.46 -0.33
C HIS A 327 -3.59 -9.63 -0.94
N GLY A 328 -2.55 -9.70 -0.11
CA GLY A 328 -1.16 -9.90 -0.52
C GLY A 328 -0.80 -11.38 -0.72
N GLU A 329 0.16 -11.63 -1.61
CA GLU A 329 0.75 -12.96 -1.83
C GLU A 329 1.41 -13.53 -0.57
N TYR A 330 1.42 -14.84 -0.47
CA TYR A 330 1.88 -15.58 0.70
C TYR A 330 3.42 -15.60 0.79
N TRP A 331 4.00 -14.71 1.60
CA TRP A 331 5.45 -14.55 1.73
C TRP A 331 6.22 -15.83 2.10
N TYR A 332 5.60 -16.79 2.80
CA TYR A 332 6.25 -18.07 3.13
C TYR A 332 6.53 -18.90 1.87
N GLN A 333 5.74 -18.76 0.79
CA GLN A 333 6.04 -19.39 -0.49
C GLN A 333 7.36 -18.86 -1.09
N SER A 334 7.74 -17.63 -0.74
CA SER A 334 9.03 -17.07 -1.13
C SER A 334 10.18 -17.56 -0.25
N VAL A 335 9.93 -17.93 1.01
CA VAL A 335 10.96 -18.46 1.93
C VAL A 335 11.45 -19.82 1.46
N SER A 336 10.55 -20.71 1.06
CA SER A 336 10.92 -22.03 0.54
C SER A 336 11.76 -21.94 -0.73
N ARG A 337 11.42 -21.03 -1.65
CA ARG A 337 12.22 -20.72 -2.85
C ARG A 337 13.63 -20.26 -2.50
N ILE A 338 13.77 -19.40 -1.49
CA ILE A 338 15.07 -18.93 -1.01
C ILE A 338 15.87 -20.10 -0.44
N LEU A 339 15.24 -20.94 0.40
CA LEU A 339 15.87 -22.10 1.02
C LEU A 339 16.34 -23.15 0.01
N MET A 340 15.66 -23.24 -1.14
CA MET A 340 15.95 -24.18 -2.23
C MET A 340 16.96 -23.64 -3.26
N GLU A 341 17.34 -22.36 -3.20
CA GLU A 341 18.31 -21.78 -4.11
C GLU A 341 19.65 -22.56 -4.18
N PRO A 342 20.23 -23.06 -3.06
CA PRO A 342 21.46 -23.84 -3.11
C PRO A 342 21.37 -25.11 -3.95
N VAL A 343 20.18 -25.75 -4.02
CA VAL A 343 19.94 -26.96 -4.81
C VAL A 343 20.01 -26.64 -6.30
N PHE A 344 19.46 -25.50 -6.72
CA PHE A 344 19.32 -25.12 -8.12
C PHE A 344 20.37 -24.11 -8.62
N LYS A 345 21.33 -23.71 -7.78
CA LYS A 345 22.34 -22.68 -8.08
C LYS A 345 23.13 -22.90 -9.37
N ASN A 346 23.33 -24.16 -9.78
CA ASN A 346 24.12 -24.51 -10.96
C ASN A 346 23.28 -24.61 -12.25
N ILE A 347 21.96 -24.46 -12.17
CA ILE A 347 21.11 -24.47 -13.36
C ILE A 347 21.33 -23.17 -14.14
N LYS A 348 21.56 -23.29 -15.45
CA LYS A 348 21.77 -22.14 -16.34
C LYS A 348 20.52 -21.26 -16.36
N ASN A 349 20.68 -19.95 -16.23
CA ASN A 349 19.55 -19.03 -16.33
C ASN A 349 19.10 -18.88 -17.80
N THR A 350 17.96 -19.51 -18.12
CA THR A 350 17.22 -19.43 -19.40
C THR A 350 15.73 -19.55 -19.06
N ASN A 351 14.84 -18.94 -19.85
CA ASN A 351 13.39 -18.98 -19.61
C ASN A 351 12.85 -20.40 -19.32
N GLU A 352 13.31 -21.40 -20.07
CA GLU A 352 12.92 -22.81 -19.86
C GLU A 352 13.35 -23.33 -18.48
N ASN A 353 14.64 -23.17 -18.16
CA ASN A 353 15.19 -23.61 -16.88
C ASN A 353 14.58 -22.86 -15.68
N GLU A 354 14.20 -21.59 -15.83
CA GLU A 354 13.47 -20.84 -14.79
C GLU A 354 12.09 -21.44 -14.55
N ILE A 355 11.33 -21.76 -15.61
CA ILE A 355 10.04 -22.45 -15.51
C ILE A 355 10.18 -23.82 -14.84
N LEU A 356 11.21 -24.59 -15.21
CA LEU A 356 11.49 -25.89 -14.61
C LEU A 356 11.83 -25.76 -13.13
N LYS A 357 12.74 -24.83 -12.77
CA LYS A 357 13.15 -24.57 -11.38
C LYS A 357 11.93 -24.19 -10.53
N ASP A 358 11.16 -23.21 -10.97
CA ASP A 358 9.99 -22.73 -10.22
C ASP A 358 8.94 -23.83 -10.07
N ALA A 359 8.74 -24.65 -11.09
CA ALA A 359 7.85 -25.81 -11.01
C ALA A 359 8.34 -26.86 -10.01
N TRP A 360 9.64 -27.16 -9.99
CA TRP A 360 10.22 -28.14 -9.08
C TRP A 360 10.22 -27.66 -7.63
N GLU A 361 10.52 -26.38 -7.40
CA GLU A 361 10.37 -25.73 -6.09
C GLU A 361 8.92 -25.81 -5.60
N ASN A 362 7.95 -25.52 -6.47
CA ASN A 362 6.52 -25.65 -6.14
C ASN A 362 6.14 -27.08 -5.77
N TYR A 363 6.61 -28.08 -6.53
CA TYR A 363 6.36 -29.48 -6.20
C TYR A 363 6.90 -29.85 -4.82
N ILE A 364 8.15 -29.50 -4.53
CA ILE A 364 8.80 -29.79 -3.24
C ILE A 364 8.04 -29.09 -2.11
N TYR A 365 7.67 -27.83 -2.32
CA TYR A 365 6.92 -27.05 -1.35
C TYR A 365 5.61 -27.76 -0.98
N PHE A 366 4.77 -28.11 -1.96
CA PHE A 366 3.46 -28.71 -1.68
C PHE A 366 3.54 -30.15 -1.19
N SER A 367 4.50 -30.95 -1.68
CA SER A 367 4.61 -32.37 -1.35
C SER A 367 5.32 -32.66 -0.03
N TYR A 368 6.19 -31.74 0.43
CA TYR A 368 7.08 -31.98 1.57
C TYR A 368 7.09 -30.85 2.61
N ILE A 369 7.01 -29.59 2.20
CA ILE A 369 7.13 -28.47 3.15
C ILE A 369 5.77 -28.13 3.76
N ASN A 370 4.79 -27.79 2.93
CA ASN A 370 3.47 -27.29 3.34
C ASN A 370 2.77 -28.24 4.34
N HIS A 371 2.79 -29.54 4.05
CA HIS A 371 2.16 -30.55 4.90
C HIS A 371 2.80 -30.66 6.29
N ASN A 372 4.14 -30.51 6.37
CA ASN A 372 4.89 -30.64 7.62
C ASN A 372 4.76 -29.39 8.51
N ILE A 373 4.39 -28.24 7.94
CA ILE A 373 4.21 -26.97 8.66
C ILE A 373 2.73 -26.65 8.96
N GLU A 374 1.79 -27.31 8.28
CA GLU A 374 0.34 -27.04 8.33
C GLU A 374 -0.20 -26.97 9.76
N ASN A 375 0.19 -27.91 10.63
CA ASN A 375 -0.29 -27.98 12.02
C ASN A 375 0.53 -27.14 13.01
N LYS A 376 1.76 -26.74 12.65
CA LYS A 376 2.64 -25.98 13.54
C LYS A 376 2.34 -24.48 13.52
N LEU A 377 1.71 -23.99 12.47
CA LEU A 377 1.53 -22.55 12.21
C LEU A 377 0.08 -22.04 12.38
N LYS A 378 -0.90 -22.92 12.66
CA LYS A 378 -2.35 -22.63 12.70
C LYS A 378 -2.80 -21.56 13.72
N GLU A 379 -2.01 -21.21 14.72
CA GLU A 379 -2.41 -20.28 15.80
C GLU A 379 -2.11 -18.80 15.54
N ASN A 380 -1.41 -18.45 14.45
CA ASN A 380 -1.06 -17.05 14.17
C ASN A 380 -2.06 -16.38 13.22
N ILE A 381 -2.80 -15.40 13.74
CA ILE A 381 -3.85 -14.60 13.06
C ILE A 381 -3.35 -13.90 11.76
N MET A 382 -2.03 -13.76 11.57
CA MET A 382 -1.42 -13.18 10.36
C MET A 382 -1.25 -14.17 9.20
N LEU A 383 -1.39 -15.48 9.45
CA LEU A 383 -1.27 -16.52 8.44
C LEU A 383 -2.67 -16.99 8.06
N VAL A 384 -3.32 -16.30 7.11
CA VAL A 384 -4.41 -16.94 6.38
C VAL A 384 -3.76 -18.01 5.52
N GLN A 385 -3.74 -19.26 5.98
CA GLN A 385 -3.29 -20.36 5.13
C GLN A 385 -4.21 -20.40 3.90
N PRO A 386 -3.68 -20.48 2.68
CA PRO A 386 -4.46 -20.83 1.51
C PRO A 386 -5.18 -22.12 1.80
N ILE A 387 -6.36 -22.23 1.20
CA ILE A 387 -7.12 -23.46 1.20
C ILE A 387 -6.27 -24.47 0.41
N TYR A 388 -5.45 -25.25 1.11
CA TYR A 388 -4.60 -26.25 0.51
C TYR A 388 -5.25 -27.62 0.57
N TYR A 389 -5.17 -28.28 -0.58
CA TYR A 389 -5.42 -29.69 -0.82
C TYR A 389 -4.49 -30.54 0.05
N SER A 390 -4.99 -31.67 0.58
CA SER A 390 -4.12 -32.65 1.24
C SER A 390 -3.03 -33.13 0.26
N LYS A 391 -1.93 -33.72 0.76
CA LYS A 391 -0.89 -34.31 -0.11
C LYS A 391 -1.48 -35.27 -1.16
N GLY A 392 -2.52 -36.02 -0.79
CA GLY A 392 -3.26 -36.91 -1.69
C GLY A 392 -4.04 -36.18 -2.77
N ASP A 393 -4.72 -35.09 -2.41
CA ASP A 393 -5.47 -34.26 -3.35
C ASP A 393 -4.54 -33.53 -4.34
N TYR A 394 -3.38 -33.04 -3.88
CA TYR A 394 -2.37 -32.45 -4.76
C TYR A 394 -1.80 -33.48 -5.75
N ALA A 395 -1.49 -34.68 -5.27
CA ALA A 395 -1.04 -35.78 -6.13
C ALA A 395 -2.11 -36.17 -7.17
N LYS A 396 -3.39 -36.18 -6.78
CA LYS A 396 -4.50 -36.44 -7.70
C LYS A 396 -4.60 -35.35 -8.77
N GLY A 397 -4.50 -34.07 -8.38
CA GLY A 397 -4.46 -32.95 -9.32
C GLY A 397 -3.33 -33.07 -10.35
N LEU A 398 -2.13 -33.51 -9.95
CA LEU A 398 -1.02 -33.73 -10.88
C LEU A 398 -1.26 -34.90 -11.86
N GLU A 399 -1.98 -35.94 -11.44
CA GLU A 399 -2.38 -37.03 -12.34
C GLU A 399 -3.47 -36.56 -13.33
N ASP A 400 -4.43 -35.77 -12.87
CA ASP A 400 -5.48 -35.18 -13.72
C ASP A 400 -4.87 -34.20 -14.74
N ASP A 401 -3.93 -33.35 -14.31
CA ASP A 401 -3.15 -32.45 -15.18
C ASP A 401 -2.38 -33.22 -16.26
N PHE A 402 -1.72 -34.33 -15.89
CA PHE A 402 -0.99 -35.16 -16.84
C PHE A 402 -1.91 -35.74 -17.92
N ASN A 403 -3.05 -36.31 -17.51
CA ASN A 403 -4.02 -36.90 -18.45
C ASN A 403 -4.61 -35.82 -19.38
N SER A 404 -4.96 -34.66 -18.82
CA SER A 404 -5.47 -33.52 -19.58
C SER A 404 -4.51 -33.05 -20.67
N VAL A 405 -3.24 -32.83 -20.33
CA VAL A 405 -2.20 -32.42 -21.30
C VAL A 405 -1.88 -33.54 -22.30
N LYS A 406 -1.94 -34.80 -21.87
CA LYS A 406 -1.71 -35.96 -22.75
C LYS A 406 -2.78 -36.10 -23.83
N GLU A 407 -4.05 -35.88 -23.48
CA GLU A 407 -5.21 -36.14 -24.35
C GLU A 407 -5.64 -34.93 -25.18
N SER A 408 -5.29 -33.70 -24.76
CA SER A 408 -5.75 -32.47 -25.40
C SER A 408 -4.62 -31.64 -26.02
N GLU A 409 -4.62 -31.52 -27.34
CA GLU A 409 -3.72 -30.62 -28.08
C GLU A 409 -3.91 -29.14 -27.68
N LYS A 410 -5.13 -28.76 -27.27
CA LYS A 410 -5.39 -27.40 -26.76
C LYS A 410 -4.62 -27.15 -25.46
N GLU A 411 -4.57 -28.13 -24.57
CA GLU A 411 -3.88 -28.02 -23.29
C GLU A 411 -2.35 -28.05 -23.46
N LYS A 412 -1.82 -28.86 -24.39
CA LYS A 412 -0.38 -28.83 -24.74
C LYS A 412 0.09 -27.44 -25.21
N HIS A 413 -0.78 -26.70 -25.89
CA HIS A 413 -0.48 -25.36 -26.41
C HIS A 413 -0.79 -24.23 -25.42
N SER A 414 -1.28 -24.54 -24.21
CA SER A 414 -1.50 -23.57 -23.15
C SER A 414 -0.20 -22.90 -22.70
N ILE A 415 -0.25 -21.62 -22.32
CA ILE A 415 0.91 -20.89 -21.77
C ILE A 415 1.44 -21.49 -20.45
N HIS A 416 0.62 -22.26 -19.73
CA HIS A 416 0.99 -22.86 -18.45
C HIS A 416 1.48 -24.31 -18.57
N SER A 417 1.33 -24.93 -19.74
CA SER A 417 1.60 -26.36 -19.95
C SER A 417 3.04 -26.77 -19.64
N LEU A 418 4.03 -25.93 -19.95
CA LEU A 418 5.44 -26.23 -19.66
C LEU A 418 5.71 -26.28 -18.14
N GLY A 419 5.11 -25.36 -17.38
CA GLY A 419 5.18 -25.36 -15.91
C GLY A 419 4.44 -26.56 -15.31
N THR A 420 3.24 -26.86 -15.82
CA THR A 420 2.47 -28.04 -15.41
C THR A 420 3.24 -29.33 -15.65
N MET A 421 3.77 -29.54 -16.86
CA MET A 421 4.54 -30.74 -17.20
C MET A 421 5.86 -30.82 -16.43
N SER A 422 6.48 -29.69 -16.06
CA SER A 422 7.65 -29.66 -15.18
C SER A 422 7.33 -30.22 -13.79
N ARG A 423 6.18 -29.85 -13.20
CA ARG A 423 5.72 -30.38 -11.90
C ARG A 423 5.39 -31.86 -11.99
N VAL A 424 4.65 -32.25 -13.03
CA VAL A 424 4.30 -33.65 -13.29
C VAL A 424 5.56 -34.51 -13.47
N LEU A 425 6.59 -33.99 -14.14
CA LEU A 425 7.86 -34.70 -14.30
C LEU A 425 8.48 -35.03 -12.94
N LEU A 426 8.68 -34.04 -12.06
CA LEU A 426 9.29 -34.30 -10.76
C LEU A 426 8.42 -35.22 -9.89
N TYR A 427 7.10 -35.08 -9.95
CA TYR A 427 6.16 -35.99 -9.31
C TYR A 427 6.30 -37.45 -9.78
N LYS A 428 6.42 -37.69 -11.08
CA LYS A 428 6.58 -39.05 -11.62
C LYS A 428 7.93 -39.66 -11.25
N LEU A 429 9.00 -38.87 -11.26
CA LEU A 429 10.32 -39.30 -10.81
C LEU A 429 10.29 -39.72 -9.33
N ASP A 430 9.67 -38.89 -8.49
CA ASP A 430 9.52 -39.12 -7.07
C ASP A 430 8.66 -40.37 -6.75
N LYS A 431 7.54 -40.53 -7.46
CA LYS A 431 6.63 -41.69 -7.32
C LYS A 431 7.28 -43.00 -7.75
N GLU A 432 8.14 -42.97 -8.77
CA GLU A 432 8.84 -44.15 -9.26
C GLU A 432 9.93 -44.58 -8.28
N ASN A 433 10.78 -43.65 -7.85
CA ASN A 433 11.79 -43.89 -6.83
C ASN A 433 12.21 -42.58 -6.16
N HIS A 434 11.79 -42.38 -4.91
CA HIS A 434 12.12 -41.20 -4.12
C HIS A 434 13.64 -41.04 -3.92
N GLU A 435 14.36 -42.12 -3.62
CA GLU A 435 15.81 -42.05 -3.36
C GLU A 435 16.58 -41.62 -4.60
N ASP A 436 16.17 -42.08 -5.78
CA ASP A 436 16.82 -41.70 -7.04
C ASP A 436 16.48 -40.26 -7.44
N MET A 437 15.32 -39.74 -7.03
CA MET A 437 14.93 -38.34 -7.24
C MET A 437 15.82 -37.44 -6.37
N ILE A 438 16.06 -37.84 -5.12
CA ILE A 438 17.01 -37.14 -4.24
C ILE A 438 18.43 -37.20 -4.82
N LYS A 439 18.92 -38.37 -5.29
CA LYS A 439 20.25 -38.48 -5.94
C LYS A 439 20.35 -37.58 -7.18
N LEU A 440 19.29 -37.48 -7.96
CA LEU A 440 19.22 -36.59 -9.11
C LEU A 440 19.36 -35.13 -8.72
N LEU A 441 18.62 -34.68 -7.70
CA LEU A 441 18.71 -33.29 -7.21
C LEU A 441 20.10 -33.00 -6.63
N LYS A 442 20.74 -33.97 -5.97
CA LYS A 442 22.13 -33.87 -5.51
C LYS A 442 23.13 -33.79 -6.66
N ASP A 443 22.94 -34.54 -7.75
CA ASP A 443 23.79 -34.44 -8.95
C ASP A 443 23.67 -33.05 -9.60
N ILE A 444 22.47 -32.45 -9.57
CA ILE A 444 22.23 -31.09 -10.03
C ILE A 444 22.95 -30.07 -9.12
N GLN A 445 22.75 -30.17 -7.81
CA GLN A 445 23.35 -29.31 -6.80
C GLN A 445 24.89 -29.35 -6.81
N ASN A 446 25.48 -30.53 -7.02
CA ASN A 446 26.93 -30.74 -6.95
C ASN A 446 27.64 -30.62 -8.31
N SER A 447 26.90 -30.29 -9.37
CA SER A 447 27.49 -30.09 -10.69
C SER A 447 28.53 -28.96 -10.67
N LYS A 448 29.74 -29.26 -11.16
CA LYS A 448 30.80 -28.26 -11.35
C LYS A 448 30.57 -27.34 -12.56
N LYS A 449 29.68 -27.75 -13.48
CA LYS A 449 29.33 -26.99 -14.69
C LYS A 449 27.92 -26.41 -14.56
N SER A 450 27.67 -25.30 -15.25
CA SER A 450 26.31 -24.79 -15.42
C SER A 450 25.49 -25.77 -16.26
N LEU A 451 24.30 -26.17 -15.77
CA LEU A 451 23.47 -27.21 -16.36
C LEU A 451 22.38 -26.62 -17.26
N SER A 452 22.34 -27.08 -18.51
CA SER A 452 21.20 -26.86 -19.41
C SER A 452 20.08 -27.88 -19.15
N TYR A 453 18.89 -27.64 -19.71
CA TYR A 453 17.83 -28.65 -19.69
C TYR A 453 18.29 -30.01 -20.24
N ASN A 454 19.07 -30.03 -21.32
CA ASN A 454 19.58 -31.28 -21.90
C ASN A 454 20.50 -32.02 -20.92
N ASP A 455 21.29 -31.29 -20.12
CA ASP A 455 22.10 -31.90 -19.07
C ASP A 455 21.22 -32.51 -17.98
N ILE A 456 20.18 -31.79 -17.54
CA ILE A 456 19.20 -32.28 -16.56
C ILE A 456 18.50 -33.53 -17.09
N GLN A 457 18.08 -33.54 -18.35
CA GLN A 457 17.45 -34.71 -18.98
C GLN A 457 18.41 -35.92 -19.04
N ASN A 458 19.70 -35.69 -19.30
CA ASN A 458 20.70 -36.75 -19.27
C ASN A 458 20.92 -37.31 -17.86
N ILE A 459 20.88 -36.45 -16.83
CA ILE A 459 20.91 -36.88 -15.42
C ILE A 459 19.64 -37.69 -15.09
N ILE A 460 18.45 -37.28 -15.55
CA ILE A 460 17.21 -38.07 -15.40
C ILE A 460 17.40 -39.47 -15.99
N LYS A 461 17.89 -39.57 -17.23
CA LYS A 461 18.09 -40.86 -17.92
C LYS A 461 19.16 -41.75 -17.29
N LYS A 462 20.06 -41.20 -16.47
CA LYS A 462 21.05 -41.97 -15.70
C LYS A 462 20.37 -42.81 -14.62
N TYR A 463 19.35 -42.25 -13.96
CA TYR A 463 18.66 -42.87 -12.84
C TYR A 463 17.36 -43.59 -13.24
N TYR A 464 16.66 -43.09 -14.27
CA TYR A 464 15.35 -43.59 -14.66
C TYR A 464 15.35 -44.13 -16.08
N LYS A 465 14.84 -45.37 -16.23
CA LYS A 465 14.72 -46.06 -17.53
C LYS A 465 13.29 -46.53 -17.84
N SER A 466 12.31 -46.16 -17.03
CA SER A 466 10.93 -46.62 -17.18
C SER A 466 10.23 -46.01 -18.39
N ASN A 467 9.22 -46.72 -18.90
CA ASN A 467 8.35 -46.23 -19.96
C ASN A 467 7.51 -45.02 -19.49
N SER A 468 7.17 -44.93 -18.21
CA SER A 468 6.34 -43.84 -17.67
C SER A 468 7.09 -42.51 -17.65
N VAL A 469 8.34 -42.49 -17.19
CA VAL A 469 9.18 -41.27 -17.21
C VAL A 469 9.50 -40.86 -18.65
N ASN A 470 9.77 -41.83 -19.53
CA ASN A 470 10.00 -41.56 -20.94
C ASN A 470 8.79 -40.93 -21.64
N GLU A 471 7.57 -41.35 -21.30
CA GLU A 471 6.34 -40.77 -21.81
C GLU A 471 6.18 -39.30 -21.37
N VAL A 472 6.41 -39.01 -20.08
CA VAL A 472 6.31 -37.63 -19.55
C VAL A 472 7.38 -36.74 -20.16
N LEU A 473 8.62 -37.23 -20.29
CA LEU A 473 9.70 -36.52 -20.98
C LEU A 473 9.37 -36.27 -22.45
N LYS A 474 8.72 -37.21 -23.14
CA LYS A 474 8.29 -37.02 -24.54
C LYS A 474 7.31 -35.86 -24.64
N ILE A 475 6.24 -35.89 -23.84
CA ILE A 475 5.21 -34.83 -23.83
C ILE A 475 5.82 -33.49 -23.43
N TYR A 476 6.70 -33.48 -22.42
CA TYR A 476 7.45 -32.28 -22.03
C TYR A 476 8.22 -31.67 -23.20
N ASN A 477 8.94 -32.49 -23.96
CA ASN A 477 9.70 -32.02 -25.13
C ASN A 477 8.80 -31.53 -26.26
N GLU A 478 7.64 -32.16 -26.48
CA GLU A 478 6.63 -31.66 -27.43
C GLU A 478 6.15 -30.25 -27.05
N VAL A 479 5.77 -30.05 -25.79
CA VAL A 479 5.34 -28.75 -25.25
C VAL A 479 6.47 -27.72 -25.33
N LYS A 480 7.68 -28.10 -24.94
CA LYS A 480 8.87 -27.24 -25.03
C LYS A 480 9.10 -26.73 -26.46
N ILE A 481 9.11 -27.62 -27.45
CA ILE A 481 9.33 -27.25 -28.86
C ILE A 481 8.25 -26.27 -29.33
N TYR A 482 7.00 -26.47 -28.92
CA TYR A 482 5.92 -25.53 -29.22
C TYR A 482 6.18 -24.15 -28.61
N HIS A 483 6.50 -24.09 -27.32
CA HIS A 483 6.78 -22.84 -26.62
C HIS A 483 7.98 -22.11 -27.21
N GLU A 484 9.08 -22.81 -27.49
CA GLU A 484 10.26 -22.23 -28.15
C GLU A 484 9.91 -21.62 -29.52
N LYS A 485 9.10 -22.31 -30.33
CA LYS A 485 8.63 -21.78 -31.63
C LYS A 485 7.71 -20.57 -31.46
N TYR A 486 6.80 -20.62 -30.50
CA TYR A 486 5.81 -19.56 -30.26
C TYR A 486 6.48 -18.28 -29.75
N TYR A 487 7.45 -18.38 -28.85
CA TYR A 487 8.18 -17.23 -28.30
C TYR A 487 9.27 -16.70 -29.24
N ASN A 488 9.96 -17.56 -30.00
CA ASN A 488 10.94 -17.10 -31.01
C ASN A 488 10.27 -16.40 -32.21
N ASN A 489 9.04 -16.80 -32.58
CA ASN A 489 8.28 -16.14 -33.64
C ASN A 489 7.62 -14.82 -33.21
N LYS A 490 7.62 -14.49 -31.91
CA LYS A 490 7.13 -13.21 -31.35
C LYS A 490 8.27 -12.23 -31.00
N GLY A 491 9.32 -12.19 -31.82
CA GLY A 491 10.13 -10.97 -31.89
C GLY A 491 9.22 -9.80 -32.29
N VAL A 492 8.93 -8.90 -31.36
CA VAL A 492 8.09 -7.70 -31.49
C VAL A 492 6.57 -7.95 -31.44
N VAL A 493 6.00 -8.01 -30.23
CA VAL A 493 4.71 -7.34 -29.93
C VAL A 493 4.79 -6.78 -28.52
N VAL A 494 4.91 -5.45 -28.46
CA VAL A 494 4.65 -4.63 -27.27
C VAL A 494 3.20 -4.88 -26.84
N GLU A 495 2.99 -4.91 -25.52
CA GLU A 495 1.71 -4.94 -24.82
C GLU A 495 0.52 -4.35 -25.62
N SER A 496 -0.58 -5.09 -25.63
CA SER A 496 -1.92 -4.55 -25.89
C SER A 496 -2.88 -5.06 -24.83
#